data_AF-A0A933IL06-F1
#
_entry.id   AF-A0A933IL06-F1
#
_cell.length_a   1.000
_cell.length_b   1.000
_cell.length_c   1.000
_cell.angle_alpha   90.00
_cell.angle_beta   90.00
_cell.angle_gamma   90.00
#
_symmetry.space_group_name_H-M   'P 1'
#
loop_
_entity.id
_entity.type
_entity.pdbx_description
1 polymer ?
#
loop_
_entity_poly.entity_id
_entity_poly.type
_entity_poly.pdbx_seq_one_letter_code
_entity_poly.pdbx_strand_id
1 'polypeptide(L)'
;MEEFRIGVEVLLDRGALDLEKSPFGILANQASVDRHLVHTKDLLSQRYPKTLKCLFSPQHGFRGEKQDNMIVSSSYEDSSTGLPVNSLYGENRAPSPEMLKDIEVLVVDLQDVGTRVYTFIYTMALCMMACRRDGKRIPGQVIWEGTNVSEGRGTTRPFEMFGAPYIRATELKERFLARDIPGVVLREIAFEPTFSKWAGETCHGFHLHVVDADLLDIYYVSLCLLQDVMDLYPDGFEWKAPPYEYEYRRMPIDLILGSRTLRLNLEQGADLANERKTWEEELSRFREDRKPFLLYE
;
A
#
# COMPACT_ATOMS: atom_id res chain seq x y z
N MET A 1 -18.84 24.56 8.84
CA MET A 1 -17.79 23.54 9.05
C MET A 1 -16.51 24.29 9.32
N GLU A 2 -15.71 23.87 10.30
CA GLU A 2 -14.32 24.33 10.36
C GLU A 2 -13.57 23.76 9.15
N GLU A 3 -12.63 24.53 8.62
CA GLU A 3 -11.79 24.09 7.52
C GLU A 3 -10.79 23.05 8.04
N PHE A 4 -10.77 21.87 7.42
CA PHE A 4 -9.82 20.81 7.76
C PHE A 4 -8.38 21.29 7.60
N ARG A 5 -7.53 21.00 8.59
CA ARG A 5 -6.09 21.31 8.58
C ARG A 5 -5.30 20.03 8.77
N ILE A 6 -4.31 19.82 7.92
CA ILE A 6 -3.41 18.66 7.99
C ILE A 6 -2.31 18.86 9.04
N GLY A 7 -1.69 17.76 9.45
CA GLY A 7 -0.77 17.74 10.61
C GLY A 7 0.38 18.75 10.53
N VAL A 8 0.97 18.95 9.35
CA VAL A 8 2.05 19.94 9.16
C VAL A 8 1.59 21.38 9.39
N GLU A 9 0.37 21.73 8.97
CA GLU A 9 -0.21 23.07 9.19
C GLU A 9 -0.47 23.30 10.70
N VAL A 10 -1.04 22.31 11.38
CA VAL A 10 -1.29 22.37 12.83
C VAL A 10 0.02 22.44 13.63
N LEU A 11 1.08 21.75 13.18
CA LEU A 11 2.40 21.80 13.78
C LEU A 11 3.03 23.20 13.66
N LEU A 12 2.95 23.83 12.48
CA LEU A 12 3.45 25.18 12.22
C LEU A 12 2.65 26.25 12.99
N ASP A 13 1.32 26.14 13.03
CA ASP A 13 0.42 27.07 13.72
C ASP A 13 0.56 27.02 15.25
N ARG A 14 0.62 25.81 15.83
CA ARG A 14 0.48 25.60 17.28
C ARG A 14 1.78 25.26 18.00
N GLY A 15 2.86 24.94 17.28
CA GLY A 15 4.12 24.53 17.88
C GLY A 15 4.01 23.27 18.75
N ALA A 16 3.23 22.28 18.28
CA ALA A 16 2.84 21.10 19.06
C ALA A 16 4.01 20.17 19.50
N LEU A 17 5.23 20.44 19.03
CA LEU A 17 6.48 19.75 19.36
C LEU A 17 7.58 20.80 19.56
N ASP A 18 8.47 20.63 20.55
CA ASP A 18 9.61 21.54 20.81
C ASP A 18 10.77 21.30 19.82
N LEU A 19 10.46 21.31 18.52
CA LEU A 19 11.42 21.15 17.42
C LEU A 19 12.42 22.31 17.33
N GLU A 20 12.24 23.40 18.11
CA GLU A 20 13.26 24.44 18.24
C GLU A 20 14.47 23.98 19.07
N LYS A 21 14.31 22.96 19.92
CA LYS A 21 15.36 22.44 20.80
C LYS A 21 15.71 20.98 20.53
N SER A 22 14.73 20.12 20.25
CA SER A 22 14.97 18.71 19.97
C SER A 22 15.44 18.49 18.52
N PRO A 23 16.62 17.89 18.30
CA PRO A 23 17.05 17.43 16.99
C PRO A 23 16.05 16.43 16.41
N PHE A 24 15.71 16.56 15.12
CA PHE A 24 14.68 15.73 14.50
C PHE A 24 15.00 15.32 13.07
N GLY A 25 14.37 14.22 12.65
CA GLY A 25 14.35 13.76 11.26
C GLY A 25 12.93 13.74 10.71
N ILE A 26 12.79 13.73 9.38
CA ILE A 26 11.49 13.68 8.70
C ILE A 26 11.42 12.42 7.82
N LEU A 27 10.42 11.56 8.06
CA LEU A 27 9.98 10.55 7.11
C LEU A 27 8.86 11.13 6.25
N ALA A 28 9.14 11.33 4.95
CA ALA A 28 8.25 11.97 4.00
C ALA A 28 8.43 11.41 2.57
N ASN A 29 7.49 11.74 1.68
CA ASN A 29 7.53 11.48 0.25
C ASN A 29 6.97 12.69 -0.53
N GLN A 30 6.82 12.58 -1.85
CA GLN A 30 6.32 13.66 -2.70
C GLN A 30 4.90 14.18 -2.37
N ALA A 31 4.09 13.43 -1.62
CA ALA A 31 2.74 13.82 -1.20
C ALA A 31 2.72 14.56 0.16
N SER A 32 3.85 14.64 0.85
CA SER A 32 4.04 15.35 2.12
C SER A 32 4.11 16.86 1.89
N VAL A 33 2.96 17.50 1.65
CA VAL A 33 2.84 18.93 1.29
C VAL A 33 1.72 19.62 2.07
N ASP A 34 1.81 20.95 2.24
CA ASP A 34 0.71 21.78 2.75
C ASP A 34 -0.38 22.05 1.68
N ARG A 35 -1.45 22.78 2.05
CA ARG A 35 -2.48 23.25 1.11
C ARG A 35 -1.97 24.10 -0.07
N HIS A 36 -0.74 24.62 0.02
CA HIS A 36 -0.09 25.43 -1.01
C HIS A 36 0.88 24.58 -1.87
N LEU A 37 0.89 23.27 -1.67
CA LEU A 37 1.79 22.29 -2.30
C LEU A 37 3.27 22.52 -1.96
N VAL A 38 3.56 23.22 -0.85
CA VAL A 38 4.91 23.37 -0.31
C VAL A 38 5.23 22.15 0.54
N HIS A 39 6.34 21.49 0.22
CA HIS A 39 6.69 20.22 0.84
C HIS A 39 7.11 20.38 2.31
N THR A 40 6.71 19.44 3.17
CA THR A 40 6.96 19.45 4.61
C THR A 40 8.43 19.62 4.97
N LYS A 41 9.35 19.03 4.20
CA LYS A 41 10.80 19.31 4.32
C LYS A 41 11.13 20.80 4.17
N ASP A 42 10.60 21.45 3.14
CA ASP A 42 10.94 22.83 2.80
C ASP A 42 10.35 23.78 3.87
N LEU A 43 9.12 23.51 4.34
CA LEU A 43 8.47 24.21 5.46
C LEU A 43 9.25 24.07 6.77
N LEU A 44 9.56 22.84 7.19
CA LEU A 44 10.21 22.58 8.48
C LEU A 44 11.70 22.93 8.47
N SER A 45 12.40 22.82 7.34
CA SER A 45 13.80 23.29 7.22
C SER A 45 13.89 24.81 7.30
N GLN A 46 12.93 25.55 6.72
CA GLN A 46 12.86 27.01 6.87
C GLN A 46 12.54 27.44 8.31
N ARG A 47 11.62 26.75 9.00
CA ARG A 47 11.19 27.09 10.36
C ARG A 47 12.17 26.63 11.45
N TYR A 48 12.87 25.52 11.25
CA TYR A 48 13.73 24.85 12.23
C TYR A 48 15.11 24.41 11.67
N PRO A 49 15.88 25.29 11.01
CA PRO A 49 17.10 24.91 10.27
C PRO A 49 18.25 24.37 11.14
N LYS A 50 18.21 24.58 12.47
CA LYS A 50 19.28 24.14 13.38
C LYS A 50 19.09 22.73 13.90
N THR A 51 17.86 22.24 13.95
CA THR A 51 17.45 21.01 14.63
C THR A 51 17.04 19.91 13.67
N LEU A 52 16.60 20.22 12.44
CA LEU A 52 16.45 19.21 11.39
C LEU A 52 17.83 18.62 11.02
N LYS A 53 18.03 17.31 11.19
CA LYS A 53 19.34 16.64 10.97
C LYS A 53 19.38 15.66 9.81
N CYS A 54 18.28 14.98 9.51
CA CYS A 54 18.23 13.95 8.48
C CYS A 54 16.82 13.77 7.92
N LEU A 55 16.75 13.09 6.78
CA LEU A 55 15.53 12.78 6.08
C LEU A 55 15.45 11.26 5.88
N PHE A 56 14.23 10.74 5.78
CA PHE A 56 13.95 9.33 5.52
C PHE A 56 12.96 9.23 4.36
N SER A 57 13.22 8.32 3.45
CA SER A 57 12.34 8.04 2.31
C SER A 57 11.75 6.62 2.38
N PRO A 58 10.45 6.45 2.11
CA PRO A 58 9.82 5.15 1.98
C PRO A 58 10.06 4.57 0.58
N GLN A 59 9.28 3.55 0.20
CA GLN A 59 9.15 3.12 -1.20
C GLN A 59 8.88 4.30 -2.14
N HIS A 60 9.41 4.25 -3.36
CA HIS A 60 9.37 5.32 -4.38
C HIS A 60 10.27 6.56 -4.12
N GLY A 61 10.92 6.66 -2.96
CA GLY A 61 11.91 7.70 -2.67
C GLY A 61 11.30 9.01 -2.14
N PHE A 62 12.16 9.99 -1.80
CA PHE A 62 11.74 11.19 -1.06
C PHE A 62 10.93 12.18 -1.91
N ARG A 63 11.29 12.35 -3.19
CA ARG A 63 10.58 13.22 -4.15
C ARG A 63 9.88 12.41 -5.28
N GLY A 64 9.56 11.13 -5.04
CA GLY A 64 8.97 10.25 -6.06
C GLY A 64 9.94 9.85 -7.18
N GLU A 65 11.25 9.93 -6.92
CA GLU A 65 12.33 9.75 -7.90
C GLU A 65 12.49 8.31 -8.43
N LYS A 66 11.83 7.33 -7.80
CA LYS A 66 11.92 5.91 -8.18
C LYS A 66 10.60 5.43 -8.77
N GLN A 67 10.69 5.05 -10.04
CA GLN A 67 9.58 4.50 -10.82
C GLN A 67 8.98 3.26 -10.14
N ASP A 68 7.68 3.10 -10.36
CA ASP A 68 6.92 1.94 -9.93
C ASP A 68 7.45 0.64 -10.57
N ASN A 69 7.91 -0.31 -9.72
CA ASN A 69 8.36 -1.70 -9.99
C ASN A 69 9.34 -2.21 -8.89
N MET A 70 9.10 -1.90 -7.61
CA MET A 70 9.94 -2.38 -6.48
C MET A 70 11.44 -1.97 -6.56
N ILE A 71 11.75 -0.84 -7.20
CA ILE A 71 13.14 -0.38 -7.38
C ILE A 71 13.72 0.06 -6.04
N VAL A 72 14.83 -0.57 -5.64
CA VAL A 72 15.62 -0.19 -4.45
C VAL A 72 16.27 1.19 -4.64
N SER A 73 16.19 2.04 -3.61
CA SER A 73 16.91 3.31 -3.52
C SER A 73 18.12 3.21 -2.58
N SER A 74 19.25 3.79 -3.00
CA SER A 74 20.36 4.15 -2.12
C SER A 74 20.05 5.43 -1.34
N SER A 75 20.70 5.63 -0.20
CA SER A 75 20.74 6.93 0.47
C SER A 75 21.52 7.95 -0.37
N TYR A 76 21.25 9.24 -0.17
CA TYR A 76 21.88 10.37 -0.89
C TYR A 76 21.86 11.65 -0.05
N GLU A 77 22.40 12.75 -0.57
CA GLU A 77 22.36 14.07 0.07
C GLU A 77 21.31 14.96 -0.64
N ASP A 78 20.43 15.62 0.12
CA ASP A 78 19.46 16.56 -0.44
C ASP A 78 20.16 17.83 -0.91
N SER A 79 20.18 18.04 -2.23
CA SER A 79 20.89 19.14 -2.89
C SER A 79 20.51 20.56 -2.45
N SER A 80 19.38 20.74 -1.75
CA SER A 80 18.91 22.07 -1.31
C SER A 80 19.15 22.34 0.18
N THR A 81 19.33 21.30 1.00
CA THR A 81 19.58 21.43 2.45
C THR A 81 20.93 20.88 2.92
N GLY A 82 21.61 20.08 2.09
CA GLY A 82 22.84 19.36 2.46
C GLY A 82 22.60 18.22 3.48
N LEU A 83 21.34 17.83 3.70
CA LEU A 83 20.99 16.82 4.70
C LEU A 83 21.00 15.41 4.10
N PRO A 84 21.41 14.38 4.87
CA PRO A 84 21.34 13.00 4.43
C PRO A 84 19.88 12.52 4.29
N VAL A 85 19.53 12.05 3.11
CA VAL A 85 18.30 11.32 2.81
C VAL A 85 18.58 9.82 2.92
N ASN A 86 18.13 9.23 4.01
CA ASN A 86 18.23 7.80 4.26
C ASN A 86 17.12 7.04 3.52
N SER A 87 17.50 6.06 2.71
CA SER A 87 16.52 5.15 2.11
C SER A 87 16.09 4.08 3.12
N LEU A 88 14.80 4.04 3.43
CA LEU A 88 14.16 2.91 4.13
C LEU A 88 13.59 1.88 3.14
N TYR A 89 14.03 1.94 1.89
CA TYR A 89 13.65 1.02 0.82
C TYR A 89 14.88 0.55 0.02
N GLY A 90 15.83 -0.06 0.73
CA GLY A 90 17.02 -0.68 0.13
C GLY A 90 17.59 -1.82 0.96
N GLU A 91 18.83 -1.70 1.42
CA GLU A 91 19.40 -2.61 2.42
C GLU A 91 18.67 -2.52 3.77
N ASN A 92 18.15 -1.32 4.08
CA ASN A 92 17.36 -1.05 5.26
C ASN A 92 15.85 -1.01 4.91
N ARG A 93 15.01 -1.49 5.84
CA ARG A 93 13.53 -1.34 5.86
C ARG A 93 13.02 -0.58 7.08
N ALA A 94 13.94 -0.22 7.96
CA ALA A 94 13.75 0.42 9.25
C ALA A 94 15.00 1.28 9.49
N PRO A 95 14.92 2.45 10.16
CA PRO A 95 16.09 3.23 10.52
C PRO A 95 17.07 2.38 11.33
N SER A 96 18.35 2.39 10.94
CA SER A 96 19.40 1.79 11.77
C SER A 96 19.70 2.68 12.99
N PRO A 97 20.30 2.14 14.07
CA PRO A 97 20.73 2.97 15.20
C PRO A 97 21.65 4.13 14.78
N GLU A 98 22.48 3.92 13.77
CA GLU A 98 23.37 4.93 13.19
C GLU A 98 22.60 6.06 12.48
N MET A 99 21.49 5.75 11.80
CA MET A 99 20.63 6.76 11.17
C MET A 99 19.82 7.58 12.18
N LEU A 100 19.60 7.04 13.39
CA LEU A 100 18.85 7.69 14.47
C LEU A 100 19.73 8.46 15.46
N LYS A 101 21.06 8.27 15.45
CA LYS A 101 21.97 8.73 16.51
C LYS A 101 21.93 10.24 16.79
N ASP A 102 21.63 11.04 15.77
CA ASP A 102 21.65 12.51 15.82
C ASP A 102 20.25 13.13 15.99
N ILE A 103 19.19 12.31 16.16
CA ILE A 103 17.80 12.78 16.31
C ILE A 103 17.12 12.22 17.57
N GLU A 104 16.37 13.09 18.24
CA GLU A 104 15.50 12.75 19.37
C GLU A 104 14.07 12.45 18.91
N VAL A 105 13.63 13.10 17.83
CA VAL A 105 12.27 13.01 17.28
C VAL A 105 12.29 12.57 15.83
N LEU A 106 11.45 11.60 15.47
CA LEU A 106 11.13 11.30 14.07
C LEU A 106 9.73 11.82 13.75
N VAL A 107 9.64 12.85 12.92
CA VAL A 107 8.38 13.34 12.36
C VAL A 107 8.01 12.42 11.19
N VAL A 108 6.82 11.82 11.24
CA VAL A 108 6.26 11.05 10.14
C VAL A 108 5.15 11.87 9.50
N ASP A 109 5.32 12.20 8.23
CA ASP A 109 4.31 12.87 7.42
C ASP A 109 4.21 12.12 6.09
N LEU A 110 3.29 11.16 6.01
CA LEU A 110 3.08 10.32 4.83
C LEU A 110 1.58 10.19 4.57
N GLN A 111 1.14 10.62 3.40
CA GLN A 111 -0.20 10.32 2.90
C GLN A 111 -0.27 8.83 2.53
N ASP A 112 -0.90 8.02 3.38
CA ASP A 112 -1.27 6.64 3.09
C ASP A 112 -2.65 6.59 2.39
N VAL A 113 -3.06 5.42 1.90
CA VAL A 113 -4.35 5.22 1.19
C VAL A 113 -5.29 4.27 1.95
N GLY A 114 -5.01 4.01 3.24
CA GLY A 114 -5.89 3.26 4.13
C GLY A 114 -5.84 1.75 3.96
N THR A 115 -4.83 1.24 3.24
CA THR A 115 -4.69 -0.20 2.96
C THR A 115 -3.32 -0.71 3.36
N ARG A 116 -3.28 -1.80 4.13
CA ARG A 116 -2.05 -2.38 4.66
C ARG A 116 -1.37 -3.36 3.69
N VAL A 117 -1.52 -3.10 2.38
CA VAL A 117 -0.54 -3.45 1.32
C VAL A 117 0.32 -2.28 0.89
N TYR A 118 -0.15 -1.04 1.11
CA TYR A 118 0.64 0.13 0.78
C TYR A 118 1.74 0.28 1.83
N THR A 119 3.01 0.29 1.41
CA THR A 119 4.11 0.06 2.36
C THR A 119 4.43 1.26 3.24
N PHE A 120 3.68 2.36 3.16
CA PHE A 120 3.92 3.56 3.97
C PHE A 120 3.49 3.34 5.42
N ILE A 121 2.30 2.75 5.67
CA ILE A 121 1.94 2.29 7.01
C ILE A 121 2.97 1.29 7.58
N TYR A 122 3.59 0.47 6.73
CA TYR A 122 4.69 -0.39 7.15
C TYR A 122 6.00 0.34 7.39
N THR A 123 6.34 1.35 6.61
CA THR A 123 7.55 2.15 6.84
C THR A 123 7.41 2.91 8.15
N MET A 124 6.24 3.52 8.42
CA MET A 124 5.90 4.11 9.72
C MET A 124 5.98 3.07 10.84
N ALA A 125 5.30 1.93 10.69
CA ALA A 125 5.30 0.89 11.72
C ALA A 125 6.70 0.26 11.92
N LEU A 126 7.55 0.19 10.89
CA LEU A 126 8.93 -0.28 10.96
C LEU A 126 9.89 0.79 11.50
N CYS A 127 9.57 2.08 11.40
CA CYS A 127 10.22 3.12 12.22
C CYS A 127 9.82 2.96 13.69
N MET A 128 8.52 2.86 13.99
CA MET A 128 8.02 2.61 15.34
C MET A 128 8.51 1.26 15.91
N MET A 129 8.77 0.27 15.05
CA MET A 129 9.38 -1.02 15.42
C MET A 129 10.91 -1.04 15.33
N ALA A 130 11.59 -0.11 14.67
CA ALA A 130 13.00 0.16 14.97
C ALA A 130 13.11 0.57 16.45
N CYS A 131 12.11 1.32 16.91
CA CYS A 131 11.88 1.66 18.32
C CYS A 131 11.15 0.56 19.15
N ARG A 132 10.83 -0.64 18.62
CA ARG A 132 10.02 -1.66 19.36
C ARG A 132 10.16 -3.17 19.01
N ARG A 133 10.35 -3.55 17.73
CA ARG A 133 10.55 -4.89 17.12
C ARG A 133 9.44 -5.97 17.25
N ASP A 134 8.65 -6.19 16.17
CA ASP A 134 8.26 -7.49 15.52
C ASP A 134 6.81 -7.61 14.91
N GLY A 135 6.69 -7.44 13.57
CA GLY A 135 5.91 -8.25 12.58
C GLY A 135 4.36 -8.23 12.40
N LYS A 136 3.84 -8.05 11.13
CA LYS A 136 2.72 -8.79 10.40
C LYS A 136 2.04 -8.06 9.17
N ARG A 137 1.07 -8.72 8.46
CA ARG A 137 0.52 -8.52 7.05
C ARG A 137 -0.83 -7.70 6.87
N ILE A 138 -1.58 -7.86 5.73
CA ILE A 138 -2.64 -6.97 5.06
C ILE A 138 -2.73 -7.22 3.48
N PRO A 139 -3.90 -7.44 2.77
CA PRO A 139 -4.08 -7.36 1.28
C PRO A 139 -4.90 -6.16 0.72
N GLY A 140 -5.10 -6.12 -0.61
CA GLY A 140 -5.98 -5.23 -1.40
C GLY A 140 -6.13 -5.74 -2.84
N GLN A 141 -6.26 -4.87 -3.87
CA GLN A 141 -6.07 -5.28 -5.29
C GLN A 141 -4.63 -5.75 -5.59
N VAL A 142 -3.68 -5.48 -4.70
CA VAL A 142 -2.34 -6.11 -4.66
C VAL A 142 -2.41 -7.65 -4.55
N ILE A 143 -3.58 -8.25 -4.27
CA ILE A 143 -3.81 -9.70 -4.36
C ILE A 143 -3.28 -10.31 -5.68
N TRP A 144 -3.43 -9.58 -6.79
CA TRP A 144 -2.96 -10.00 -8.10
C TRP A 144 -1.43 -10.06 -8.19
N GLU A 145 -0.69 -9.30 -7.39
CA GLU A 145 0.78 -9.42 -7.30
C GLU A 145 1.23 -10.79 -6.78
N GLY A 146 0.32 -11.52 -6.12
CA GLY A 146 0.51 -12.92 -5.74
C GLY A 146 0.40 -13.91 -6.90
N THR A 147 0.08 -13.45 -8.11
CA THR A 147 -0.32 -14.24 -9.28
C THR A 147 0.38 -13.76 -10.56
N ASN A 148 0.21 -14.51 -11.66
CA ASN A 148 0.55 -14.06 -13.00
C ASN A 148 -0.48 -13.09 -13.63
N VAL A 149 -1.67 -12.88 -13.05
CA VAL A 149 -2.67 -11.91 -13.52
C VAL A 149 -2.14 -10.48 -13.38
N SER A 150 -2.25 -9.62 -14.40
CA SER A 150 -1.86 -8.21 -14.32
C SER A 150 -2.85 -7.41 -13.48
N GLU A 151 -2.34 -6.59 -12.56
CA GLU A 151 -3.05 -5.56 -11.79
C GLU A 151 -3.15 -4.20 -12.52
N GLY A 152 -2.97 -4.17 -13.85
CA GLY A 152 -3.04 -2.94 -14.63
C GLY A 152 -1.81 -2.03 -14.53
N ARG A 153 -0.74 -2.42 -13.82
CA ARG A 153 0.59 -1.80 -13.98
C ARG A 153 1.03 -1.90 -15.44
N GLY A 154 1.76 -0.89 -15.91
CA GLY A 154 2.04 -0.72 -17.34
C GLY A 154 0.90 -0.07 -18.14
N THR A 155 -0.18 0.36 -17.49
CA THR A 155 -1.28 1.12 -18.13
C THR A 155 -1.49 2.46 -17.43
N THR A 156 -2.48 3.26 -17.89
CA THR A 156 -2.87 4.52 -17.24
C THR A 156 -3.81 4.36 -16.04
N ARG A 157 -4.13 3.13 -15.60
CA ARG A 157 -5.01 2.87 -14.43
C ARG A 157 -4.58 1.62 -13.63
N PRO A 158 -3.39 1.64 -13.00
CA PRO A 158 -2.98 0.54 -12.12
C PRO A 158 -3.95 0.37 -10.94
N PHE A 159 -4.18 -0.87 -10.52
CA PHE A 159 -5.08 -1.32 -9.44
C PHE A 159 -6.58 -1.02 -9.60
N GLU A 160 -6.99 -0.18 -10.55
CA GLU A 160 -8.40 -0.05 -10.96
C GLU A 160 -8.86 -1.20 -11.86
N MET A 161 -7.92 -1.96 -12.42
CA MET A 161 -8.19 -3.03 -13.37
C MET A 161 -7.35 -4.28 -13.12
N PHE A 162 -7.82 -5.41 -13.65
CA PHE A 162 -7.03 -6.64 -13.75
C PHE A 162 -7.29 -7.38 -15.06
N GLY A 163 -6.36 -8.24 -15.47
CA GLY A 163 -6.50 -9.08 -16.65
C GLY A 163 -5.28 -9.93 -16.99
N ALA A 164 -5.45 -10.85 -17.93
CA ALA A 164 -4.38 -11.68 -18.50
C ALA A 164 -4.77 -12.13 -19.93
N PRO A 165 -3.83 -12.58 -20.77
CA PRO A 165 -4.14 -12.99 -22.15
C PRO A 165 -5.08 -14.20 -22.25
N TYR A 166 -5.13 -15.04 -21.22
CA TYR A 166 -5.97 -16.25 -21.17
C TYR A 166 -7.41 -16.03 -20.66
N ILE A 167 -7.75 -14.83 -20.16
CA ILE A 167 -9.06 -14.57 -19.54
C ILE A 167 -10.13 -14.33 -20.62
N ARG A 168 -11.27 -15.04 -20.52
CA ARG A 168 -12.46 -14.84 -21.37
C ARG A 168 -13.52 -14.05 -20.59
N ALA A 169 -13.50 -12.74 -20.74
CA ALA A 169 -14.28 -11.81 -19.90
C ALA A 169 -15.75 -12.24 -19.66
N THR A 170 -16.49 -12.67 -20.69
CA THR A 170 -17.90 -13.08 -20.60
C THR A 170 -18.20 -14.05 -19.45
N GLU A 171 -17.46 -15.17 -19.35
CA GLU A 171 -17.71 -16.22 -18.35
C GLU A 171 -17.42 -15.73 -16.93
N LEU A 172 -16.36 -14.95 -16.77
CA LEU A 172 -15.97 -14.33 -15.49
C LEU A 172 -16.99 -13.27 -15.06
N LYS A 173 -17.56 -12.52 -16.01
CA LYS A 173 -18.63 -11.54 -15.75
C LYS A 173 -19.91 -12.22 -15.28
N GLU A 174 -20.33 -13.30 -15.94
CA GLU A 174 -21.54 -14.05 -15.58
C GLU A 174 -21.44 -14.62 -14.17
N ARG A 175 -20.30 -15.23 -13.81
CA ARG A 175 -20.04 -15.69 -12.44
C ARG A 175 -20.07 -14.56 -11.41
N PHE A 176 -19.46 -13.41 -11.72
CA PHE A 176 -19.46 -12.27 -10.80
C PHE A 176 -20.86 -11.71 -10.59
N LEU A 177 -21.63 -11.48 -11.66
CA LEU A 177 -23.00 -10.96 -11.59
C LEU A 177 -23.94 -11.87 -10.81
N ALA A 178 -23.73 -13.20 -10.84
CA ALA A 178 -24.51 -14.16 -10.07
C ALA A 178 -24.33 -14.03 -8.54
N ARG A 179 -23.36 -13.24 -8.05
CA ARG A 179 -23.11 -13.02 -6.61
C ARG A 179 -23.79 -11.78 -6.02
N ASP A 180 -24.40 -10.93 -6.85
CA ASP A 180 -25.12 -9.71 -6.44
C ASP A 180 -24.35 -8.82 -5.43
N ILE A 181 -23.07 -8.57 -5.72
CA ILE A 181 -22.19 -7.78 -4.83
C ILE A 181 -22.42 -6.28 -5.07
N PRO A 182 -22.84 -5.48 -4.07
CA PRO A 182 -23.12 -4.06 -4.23
C PRO A 182 -21.84 -3.21 -4.33
N GLY A 183 -22.01 -1.95 -4.74
CA GLY A 183 -20.95 -0.94 -4.72
C GLY A 183 -19.93 -0.99 -5.86
N VAL A 184 -19.92 -2.05 -6.68
CA VAL A 184 -19.00 -2.18 -7.84
C VAL A 184 -19.71 -2.68 -9.11
N VAL A 185 -19.27 -2.16 -10.26
CA VAL A 185 -19.64 -2.63 -11.59
C VAL A 185 -18.40 -3.08 -12.35
N LEU A 186 -18.43 -4.28 -12.92
CA LEU A 186 -17.36 -4.76 -13.79
C LEU A 186 -17.54 -4.25 -15.23
N ARG A 187 -16.63 -3.36 -15.66
CA ARG A 187 -16.54 -2.92 -17.06
C ARG A 187 -15.46 -3.71 -17.78
N GLU A 188 -15.87 -4.52 -18.73
CA GLU A 188 -14.98 -5.31 -19.59
C GLU A 188 -13.98 -4.43 -20.35
N ILE A 189 -12.74 -4.90 -20.45
CA ILE A 189 -11.64 -4.23 -21.15
C ILE A 189 -10.72 -5.25 -21.85
N ALA A 190 -10.06 -4.76 -22.89
CA ALA A 190 -8.78 -5.29 -23.36
C ALA A 190 -7.72 -4.20 -23.17
N PHE A 191 -6.51 -4.58 -22.75
CA PHE A 191 -5.41 -3.65 -22.51
C PHE A 191 -4.05 -4.33 -22.74
N GLU A 192 -3.06 -3.56 -23.16
CA GLU A 192 -1.68 -4.04 -23.35
C GLU A 192 -0.75 -3.25 -22.41
N PRO A 193 -0.19 -3.89 -21.37
CA PRO A 193 0.79 -3.25 -20.49
C PRO A 193 2.06 -2.86 -21.26
N THR A 194 2.60 -1.66 -21.01
CA THR A 194 3.89 -1.23 -21.58
C THR A 194 5.09 -1.70 -20.74
N PHE A 195 4.85 -2.21 -19.53
CA PHE A 195 5.83 -2.81 -18.61
C PHE A 195 5.12 -3.71 -17.57
N SER A 196 5.88 -4.42 -16.74
CA SER A 196 5.38 -5.43 -15.77
C SER A 196 4.83 -6.69 -16.47
N LYS A 197 3.90 -7.40 -15.84
CA LYS A 197 3.32 -8.66 -16.33
C LYS A 197 2.64 -8.46 -17.68
N TRP A 198 2.85 -9.40 -18.61
CA TRP A 198 2.28 -9.39 -19.97
C TRP A 198 2.61 -8.12 -20.77
N ALA A 199 3.82 -7.54 -20.57
CA ALA A 199 4.25 -6.37 -21.30
C ALA A 199 4.34 -6.64 -22.81
N GLY A 200 3.60 -5.87 -23.62
CA GLY A 200 3.47 -6.10 -25.06
C GLY A 200 2.53 -7.24 -25.46
N GLU A 201 1.76 -7.79 -24.51
CA GLU A 201 0.71 -8.79 -24.78
C GLU A 201 -0.67 -8.23 -24.41
N THR A 202 -1.67 -8.50 -25.26
CA THR A 202 -3.05 -8.07 -24.99
C THR A 202 -3.67 -8.91 -23.86
N CYS A 203 -3.89 -8.27 -22.72
CA CYS A 203 -4.68 -8.80 -21.61
C CYS A 203 -6.18 -8.53 -21.82
N HIS A 204 -7.00 -9.50 -21.44
CA HIS A 204 -8.45 -9.33 -21.30
C HIS A 204 -8.84 -9.37 -19.82
N GLY A 205 -9.88 -8.63 -19.43
CA GLY A 205 -10.34 -8.59 -18.05
C GLY A 205 -11.28 -7.43 -17.76
N PHE A 206 -11.15 -6.84 -16.57
CA PHE A 206 -12.11 -5.86 -16.05
C PHE A 206 -11.46 -4.65 -15.39
N HIS A 207 -12.05 -3.49 -15.64
CA HIS A 207 -11.94 -2.30 -14.80
C HIS A 207 -13.09 -2.34 -13.78
N LEU A 208 -12.77 -2.28 -12.49
CA LEU A 208 -13.72 -2.20 -11.39
C LEU A 208 -14.20 -0.75 -11.24
N HIS A 209 -15.45 -0.46 -11.62
CA HIS A 209 -16.07 0.84 -11.39
C HIS A 209 -16.72 0.84 -10.01
N VAL A 210 -16.13 1.56 -9.06
CA VAL A 210 -16.77 1.82 -7.76
C VAL A 210 -17.94 2.77 -7.99
N VAL A 211 -19.16 2.31 -7.72
CA VAL A 211 -20.40 3.08 -7.87
C VAL A 211 -20.97 3.54 -6.53
N ASP A 212 -20.62 2.84 -5.45
CA ASP A 212 -20.92 3.20 -4.06
C ASP A 212 -19.80 2.63 -3.18
N ALA A 213 -19.02 3.50 -2.54
CA ALA A 213 -17.88 3.10 -1.73
C ALA A 213 -18.27 2.63 -0.32
N ASP A 214 -19.43 3.08 0.20
CA ASP A 214 -19.90 2.73 1.54
C ASP A 214 -20.47 1.30 1.57
N LEU A 215 -20.98 0.83 0.44
CA LEU A 215 -21.46 -0.55 0.25
C LEU A 215 -20.36 -1.54 -0.19
N LEU A 216 -19.18 -1.05 -0.61
CA LEU A 216 -18.18 -1.86 -1.29
C LEU A 216 -17.18 -2.53 -0.33
N ASP A 217 -17.31 -3.85 -0.16
CA ASP A 217 -16.21 -4.68 0.36
C ASP A 217 -15.26 -5.07 -0.78
N ILE A 218 -14.32 -4.18 -1.10
CA ILE A 218 -13.35 -4.39 -2.18
C ILE A 218 -12.46 -5.62 -1.93
N TYR A 219 -12.22 -6.00 -0.67
CA TYR A 219 -11.43 -7.20 -0.37
C TYR A 219 -12.19 -8.47 -0.72
N TYR A 220 -13.47 -8.56 -0.31
CA TYR A 220 -14.35 -9.66 -0.70
C TYR A 220 -14.50 -9.77 -2.23
N VAL A 221 -14.72 -8.65 -2.92
CA VAL A 221 -14.74 -8.57 -4.39
C VAL A 221 -13.45 -9.15 -4.99
N SER A 222 -12.30 -8.75 -4.46
CA SER A 222 -10.99 -9.22 -4.93
C SER A 222 -10.79 -10.73 -4.76
N LEU A 223 -11.28 -11.30 -3.65
CA LEU A 223 -11.24 -12.75 -3.40
C LEU A 223 -12.15 -13.53 -4.34
N CYS A 224 -13.39 -13.05 -4.57
CA CYS A 224 -14.32 -13.71 -5.49
C CYS A 224 -13.79 -13.73 -6.92
N LEU A 225 -13.25 -12.61 -7.39
CA LEU A 225 -12.64 -12.51 -8.72
C LEU A 225 -11.42 -13.42 -8.86
N LEU A 226 -10.59 -13.51 -7.83
CA LEU A 226 -9.42 -14.41 -7.84
C LEU A 226 -9.86 -15.89 -7.92
N GLN A 227 -10.83 -16.30 -7.12
CA GLN A 227 -11.36 -17.67 -7.16
C GLN A 227 -11.98 -17.99 -8.53
N ASP A 228 -12.77 -17.08 -9.11
CA ASP A 228 -13.33 -17.30 -10.45
C ASP A 228 -12.26 -17.43 -11.54
N VAL A 229 -11.18 -16.64 -11.46
CA VAL A 229 -10.06 -16.73 -12.40
C VAL A 229 -9.32 -18.07 -12.25
N MET A 230 -9.11 -18.54 -11.02
CA MET A 230 -8.52 -19.86 -10.75
C MET A 230 -9.39 -21.00 -11.31
N ASP A 231 -10.70 -20.94 -11.07
CA ASP A 231 -11.65 -21.98 -11.47
C ASP A 231 -11.91 -22.02 -12.99
N LEU A 232 -11.95 -20.86 -13.66
CA LEU A 232 -12.25 -20.76 -15.09
C LEU A 232 -11.03 -20.99 -15.97
N TYR A 233 -9.83 -20.67 -15.48
CA TYR A 233 -8.60 -20.69 -16.27
C TYR A 233 -7.46 -21.49 -15.59
N PRO A 234 -7.70 -22.74 -15.13
CA PRO A 234 -6.69 -23.52 -14.40
C PRO A 234 -5.42 -23.81 -15.20
N ASP A 235 -5.51 -23.86 -16.54
CA ASP A 235 -4.36 -24.08 -17.44
C ASP A 235 -3.53 -22.80 -17.68
N GLY A 236 -4.05 -21.62 -17.34
CA GLY A 236 -3.38 -20.32 -17.54
C GLY A 236 -3.04 -19.58 -16.25
N PHE A 237 -3.77 -19.84 -15.16
CA PHE A 237 -3.53 -19.22 -13.87
C PHE A 237 -2.31 -19.83 -13.16
N GLU A 238 -1.41 -18.96 -12.68
CA GLU A 238 -0.29 -19.38 -11.83
C GLU A 238 -0.15 -18.46 -10.61
N TRP A 239 0.11 -19.07 -9.45
CA TRP A 239 0.66 -18.32 -8.32
C TRP A 239 2.08 -17.88 -8.64
N LYS A 240 2.40 -16.63 -8.31
CA LYS A 240 3.78 -16.14 -8.34
C LYS A 240 4.61 -16.97 -7.34
N ALA A 241 5.75 -17.49 -7.78
CA ALA A 241 6.71 -18.14 -6.89
C ALA A 241 7.47 -17.11 -6.03
N PRO A 242 8.06 -17.50 -4.88
CA PRO A 242 9.03 -16.66 -4.17
C PRO A 242 10.21 -16.28 -5.09
N PRO A 243 10.85 -15.12 -4.90
CA PRO A 243 10.66 -14.17 -3.80
C PRO A 243 9.52 -13.16 -3.99
N TYR A 244 9.06 -12.60 -2.87
CA TYR A 244 8.18 -11.43 -2.80
C TYR A 244 8.75 -10.39 -1.85
N GLU A 245 9.02 -9.20 -2.37
CA GLU A 245 9.78 -8.12 -1.70
C GLU A 245 11.11 -8.60 -1.08
N TYR A 246 11.09 -9.00 0.19
CA TYR A 246 12.20 -9.46 1.01
C TYR A 246 11.92 -10.80 1.72
N GLU A 247 10.84 -11.49 1.35
CA GLU A 247 10.55 -12.87 1.76
C GLU A 247 10.88 -13.82 0.60
N TYR A 248 11.76 -14.79 0.89
CA TYR A 248 12.37 -15.67 -0.10
C TYR A 248 11.88 -17.11 -0.02
N ARG A 249 11.05 -17.45 0.99
CA ARG A 249 10.60 -18.83 1.27
C ARG A 249 9.10 -19.02 1.21
N ARG A 250 8.32 -18.04 1.71
CA ARG A 250 6.85 -18.10 1.71
C ARG A 250 6.29 -17.57 0.40
N MET A 251 5.16 -18.12 -0.04
CA MET A 251 4.55 -17.69 -1.30
C MET A 251 4.06 -16.23 -1.21
N PRO A 252 4.25 -15.42 -2.28
CA PRO A 252 3.68 -14.09 -2.43
C PRO A 252 2.24 -13.95 -1.92
N ILE A 253 1.33 -14.80 -2.40
CA ILE A 253 -0.08 -14.76 -2.02
C ILE A 253 -0.33 -15.08 -0.52
N ASP A 254 0.42 -16.02 0.08
CA ASP A 254 0.34 -16.32 1.52
C ASP A 254 0.79 -15.11 2.37
N LEU A 255 1.60 -14.20 1.81
CA LEU A 255 1.98 -12.92 2.44
C LEU A 255 0.86 -11.91 2.30
N ILE A 256 0.39 -11.67 1.07
CA ILE A 256 -0.63 -10.68 0.75
C ILE A 256 -1.92 -10.97 1.54
N LEU A 257 -2.48 -12.18 1.43
CA LEU A 257 -3.69 -12.58 2.18
C LEU A 257 -3.51 -12.58 3.70
N GLY A 258 -2.27 -12.62 4.19
CA GLY A 258 -1.98 -12.84 5.61
C GLY A 258 -2.28 -14.26 6.12
N SER A 259 -3.00 -15.09 5.37
CA SER A 259 -3.45 -16.44 5.73
C SER A 259 -3.16 -17.47 4.63
N ARG A 260 -2.41 -18.52 4.97
CA ARG A 260 -2.22 -19.70 4.09
C ARG A 260 -3.51 -20.52 3.99
N THR A 261 -4.31 -20.59 5.06
CA THR A 261 -5.59 -21.30 5.06
C THR A 261 -6.54 -20.70 4.05
N LEU A 262 -6.63 -19.36 3.96
CA LEU A 262 -7.50 -18.70 2.99
C LEU A 262 -7.11 -19.01 1.54
N ARG A 263 -5.81 -19.09 1.21
CA ARG A 263 -5.38 -19.58 -0.11
C ARG A 263 -5.82 -21.02 -0.37
N LEU A 264 -5.59 -21.92 0.59
CA LEU A 264 -5.99 -23.32 0.45
C LEU A 264 -7.52 -23.47 0.28
N ASN A 265 -8.31 -22.58 0.90
CA ASN A 265 -9.77 -22.55 0.78
C ASN A 265 -10.20 -21.99 -0.59
N LEU A 266 -9.51 -20.95 -1.11
CA LEU A 266 -9.68 -20.47 -2.48
C LEU A 266 -9.43 -21.60 -3.50
N GLU A 267 -8.32 -22.33 -3.36
CA GLU A 267 -7.94 -23.48 -4.21
C GLU A 267 -8.92 -24.66 -4.16
N GLN A 268 -9.76 -24.74 -3.13
CA GLN A 268 -10.78 -25.79 -2.96
C GLN A 268 -12.17 -25.33 -3.39
N GLY A 269 -12.33 -24.13 -3.97
CA GLY A 269 -13.63 -23.60 -4.35
C GLY A 269 -14.55 -23.32 -3.15
N ALA A 270 -13.99 -22.98 -1.98
CA ALA A 270 -14.76 -22.71 -0.77
C ALA A 270 -15.75 -21.55 -0.95
N ASP A 271 -16.92 -21.64 -0.30
CA ASP A 271 -17.91 -20.56 -0.28
C ASP A 271 -17.35 -19.34 0.45
N LEU A 272 -16.91 -18.34 -0.32
CA LEU A 272 -16.33 -17.11 0.19
C LEU A 272 -17.31 -16.28 1.03
N ALA A 273 -18.63 -16.43 0.86
CA ALA A 273 -19.60 -15.77 1.73
C ALA A 273 -19.60 -16.38 3.15
N ASN A 274 -19.19 -17.65 3.31
CA ASN A 274 -18.94 -18.26 4.61
C ASN A 274 -17.53 -17.98 5.13
N GLU A 275 -16.50 -18.00 4.29
CA GLU A 275 -15.14 -17.56 4.67
C GLU A 275 -15.16 -16.14 5.24
N ARG A 276 -15.92 -15.22 4.61
CA ARG A 276 -16.10 -13.84 5.08
C ARG A 276 -16.65 -13.74 6.50
N LYS A 277 -17.51 -14.66 6.92
CA LYS A 277 -18.06 -14.70 8.29
C LYS A 277 -17.00 -15.11 9.31
N THR A 278 -16.00 -15.91 8.93
CA THR A 278 -14.98 -16.42 9.86
C THR A 278 -14.11 -15.31 10.45
N TRP A 279 -13.90 -14.21 9.73
CA TRP A 279 -13.13 -13.07 10.22
C TRP A 279 -13.99 -11.92 10.77
N GLU A 280 -15.33 -12.02 10.76
CA GLU A 280 -16.20 -10.94 11.27
C GLU A 280 -16.07 -10.78 12.80
N GLU A 281 -15.79 -11.86 13.53
CA GLU A 281 -15.42 -11.80 14.95
C GLU A 281 -14.11 -11.03 15.18
N GLU A 282 -13.09 -11.29 14.34
CA GLU A 282 -11.81 -10.58 14.43
C GLU A 282 -11.91 -9.12 13.99
N LEU A 283 -12.73 -8.81 12.97
CA LEU A 283 -13.05 -7.45 12.57
C LEU A 283 -13.81 -6.71 13.67
N SER A 284 -14.79 -7.35 14.30
CA SER A 284 -15.54 -6.77 15.42
C SER A 284 -14.64 -6.51 16.62
N ARG A 285 -13.77 -7.46 16.98
CA ARG A 285 -12.73 -7.25 18.00
C ARG A 285 -11.80 -6.10 17.62
N PHE A 286 -11.32 -6.02 16.38
CA PHE A 286 -10.46 -4.91 15.92
C PHE A 286 -11.18 -3.55 15.91
N ARG A 287 -12.49 -3.53 15.62
CA ARG A 287 -13.34 -2.33 15.72
C ARG A 287 -13.48 -1.84 17.16
N GLU A 288 -13.51 -2.73 18.16
CA GLU A 288 -13.44 -2.38 19.58
C GLU A 288 -12.03 -1.96 20.00
N ASP A 289 -11.01 -2.79 19.70
CA ASP A 289 -9.60 -2.56 20.03
C ASP A 289 -9.09 -1.21 19.49
N ARG A 290 -9.58 -0.75 18.33
CA ARG A 290 -9.18 0.54 17.75
C ARG A 290 -9.82 1.76 18.41
N LYS A 291 -10.97 1.64 19.10
CA LYS A 291 -11.72 2.80 19.64
C LYS A 291 -10.87 3.74 20.51
N PRO A 292 -10.01 3.26 21.43
CA PRO A 292 -9.18 4.15 22.26
C PRO A 292 -8.12 4.93 21.48
N PHE A 293 -7.89 4.59 20.21
CA PHE A 293 -6.87 5.20 19.34
C PHE A 293 -7.46 6.05 18.21
N LEU A 294 -8.80 6.16 18.10
CA LEU A 294 -9.46 7.05 17.15
C LEU A 294 -9.32 8.50 17.65
N LEU A 295 -8.79 9.38 16.79
CA LEU A 295 -8.65 10.82 17.05
C LEU A 295 -9.80 11.66 16.48
N TYR A 296 -10.69 11.02 15.70
CA TYR A 296 -11.79 11.60 14.95
C TYR A 296 -13.01 10.66 15.07
N GLU A 297 -14.22 11.22 14.95
CA GLU A 297 -15.50 10.48 14.97
C GLU A 297 -15.70 9.61 13.71
#